data_AF-A0A355T095-F1
#
_entry.id   AF-A0A355T095-F1
#
_cell.length_a   1.000
_cell.length_b   1.000
_cell.length_c   1.000
_cell.angle_alpha   90.00
_cell.angle_beta   90.00
_cell.angle_gamma   90.00
#
_symmetry.space_group_name_H-M   'P 1'
#
loop_
_entity.id
_entity.type
_entity.pdbx_description
1 polymer ?
#
loop_
_entity_poly.entity_id
_entity_poly.type
_entity_poly.pdbx_seq_one_letter_code
_entity_poly.pdbx_strand_id
1 'polypeptide(L)'
;MNMPDLPAELTDFKPELGLILGSGLGFFADERIEVVGRLPYGEIDGFPVSTVPGHAGQFVWGHLQGRRVLCMQGRFHFYEGYRMEQLTLPIRMMHQLGVQTLFLTNAAGGINASYQPGDFMLIEDH
;
A
#
# COMPACT_ATOMS: atom_id res chain seq x y z
N MET A 1 0.78 13.30 15.38
CA MET A 1 1.34 11.93 15.41
C MET A 1 2.71 12.04 14.79
N ASN A 2 3.75 11.65 15.52
CA ASN A 2 5.12 11.68 15.00
C ASN A 2 5.25 10.60 13.92
N MET A 3 6.10 10.81 12.91
CA MET A 3 6.41 9.72 11.98
C MET A 3 7.03 8.56 12.76
N PRO A 4 6.76 7.32 12.32
CA PRO A 4 7.57 6.20 12.77
C PRO A 4 9.02 6.41 12.31
N ASP A 5 9.95 5.81 13.04
CA ASP A 5 11.33 5.74 12.59
C ASP A 5 11.40 4.81 11.36
N LEU A 6 11.93 5.33 10.27
CA LEU A 6 12.07 4.62 9.00
C LEU A 6 13.55 4.46 8.65
N PRO A 7 13.93 3.39 7.94
CA PRO A 7 15.31 3.20 7.51
C PRO A 7 15.74 4.32 6.56
N ALA A 8 17.00 4.76 6.69
CA ALA A 8 17.58 5.83 5.89
C ALA A 8 17.45 5.55 4.38
N GLU A 9 17.58 4.28 3.99
CA GLU A 9 17.41 3.82 2.62
C GLU A 9 16.04 4.19 2.03
N LEU A 10 14.96 4.09 2.83
CA LEU A 10 13.61 4.46 2.41
C LEU A 10 13.43 6.00 2.42
N THR A 11 13.93 6.69 3.43
CA THR A 11 13.78 8.15 3.52
C THR A 11 14.56 8.87 2.42
N ASP A 12 15.75 8.38 2.07
CA ASP A 12 16.60 8.95 1.04
C ASP A 12 16.12 8.57 -0.37
N PHE A 13 15.34 7.49 -0.51
CA PHE A 13 14.77 7.05 -1.78
C PHE A 13 13.78 8.07 -2.39
N LYS A 14 13.07 8.85 -1.56
CA LYS A 14 12.13 9.90 -2.02
C LYS A 14 11.13 9.40 -3.08
N PRO A 15 10.22 8.49 -2.71
CA PRO A 15 9.22 7.95 -3.62
C PRO A 15 8.31 9.04 -4.17
N GLU A 16 7.93 8.91 -5.44
CA GLU A 16 7.04 9.86 -6.14
C GLU A 16 5.58 9.38 -6.12
N LEU A 17 5.40 8.06 -6.22
CA LEU A 17 4.10 7.40 -6.28
C LEU A 17 3.93 6.45 -5.10
N GLY A 18 2.74 6.46 -4.52
CA GLY A 18 2.28 5.48 -3.54
C GLY A 18 1.40 4.44 -4.23
N LEU A 19 1.58 3.16 -3.92
CA LEU A 19 0.68 2.10 -4.35
C LEU A 19 0.14 1.38 -3.13
N ILE A 20 -1.17 1.10 -3.11
CA ILE A 20 -1.79 0.26 -2.08
C ILE A 20 -2.40 -0.96 -2.78
N LEU A 21 -1.80 -2.13 -2.55
CA LEU A 21 -2.27 -3.38 -3.12
C LEU A 21 -3.30 -4.03 -2.21
N GLY A 22 -4.50 -4.20 -2.74
CA GLY A 22 -5.59 -4.92 -2.09
C GLY A 22 -5.45 -6.44 -2.16
N SER A 23 -6.47 -7.12 -1.64
CA SER A 23 -6.55 -8.58 -1.63
C SER A 23 -6.36 -9.18 -3.01
N GLY A 24 -5.50 -10.19 -3.11
CA GLY A 24 -5.19 -10.90 -4.37
C GLY A 24 -4.22 -10.17 -5.31
N LEU A 25 -3.81 -8.94 -5.00
CA LEU A 25 -2.91 -8.14 -5.86
C LEU A 25 -1.47 -8.05 -5.36
N GLY A 26 -1.14 -8.72 -4.25
CA GLY A 26 0.19 -8.67 -3.64
C GLY A 26 1.32 -9.07 -4.59
N PHE A 27 1.08 -10.00 -5.52
CA PHE A 27 2.06 -10.46 -6.51
C PHE A 27 2.61 -9.33 -7.39
N PHE A 28 1.86 -8.25 -7.58
CA PHE A 28 2.27 -7.12 -8.41
C PHE A 28 3.57 -6.48 -7.89
N ALA A 29 3.74 -6.39 -6.57
CA ALA A 29 4.95 -5.83 -5.99
C ALA A 29 6.20 -6.70 -6.29
N ASP A 30 6.02 -8.01 -6.40
CA ASP A 30 7.12 -8.94 -6.63
C ASP A 30 7.48 -9.07 -8.12
N GLU A 31 6.48 -8.99 -9.00
CA GLU A 31 6.67 -9.23 -10.44
C GLU A 31 6.96 -7.95 -11.25
N ARG A 32 6.51 -6.79 -10.77
CA ARG A 32 6.50 -5.56 -11.58
C ARG A 32 7.39 -4.45 -11.06
N ILE A 33 7.73 -4.46 -9.76
CA ILE A 33 8.63 -3.46 -9.18
C ILE A 33 10.06 -4.01 -9.24
N GLU A 34 10.97 -3.22 -9.79
CA GLU A 34 12.41 -3.42 -9.62
C GLU A 34 12.76 -3.04 -8.18
N VAL A 35 12.69 -4.02 -7.28
CA VAL A 35 12.77 -3.80 -5.84
C VAL A 35 14.16 -3.32 -5.42
N VAL A 36 14.17 -2.20 -4.69
CA VAL A 36 15.35 -1.66 -4.02
C VAL A 36 15.37 -2.09 -2.55
N GLY A 37 14.21 -2.15 -1.89
CA GLY A 37 14.13 -2.66 -0.53
C GLY A 37 12.71 -2.97 -0.07
N ARG A 38 12.64 -3.61 1.11
CA ARG A 38 11.41 -4.06 1.77
C ARG A 38 11.49 -3.74 3.26
N LEU A 39 10.35 -3.41 3.85
CA LEU A 39 10.22 -3.13 5.28
C LEU A 39 8.93 -3.77 5.81
N PRO A 40 9.00 -4.90 6.53
CA PRO A 40 7.85 -5.48 7.20
C PRO A 40 7.20 -4.48 8.16
N TYR A 41 5.86 -4.45 8.19
CA TYR A 41 5.14 -3.51 9.06
C TYR A 41 5.43 -3.74 10.54
N GLY A 42 5.66 -5.00 10.94
CA GLY A 42 5.99 -5.36 12.32
C GLY A 42 7.36 -4.91 12.80
N GLU A 43 8.24 -4.45 11.89
CA GLU A 43 9.53 -3.84 12.25
C GLU A 43 9.41 -2.33 12.52
N ILE A 44 8.24 -1.75 12.28
CA ILE A 44 7.97 -0.33 12.47
C ILE A 44 7.26 -0.16 13.81
N ASP A 45 7.89 0.56 14.75
CA ASP A 45 7.32 0.74 16.08
C ASP A 45 5.95 1.45 16.03
N GLY A 46 4.99 0.90 16.77
CA GLY A 46 3.60 1.39 16.82
C GLY A 46 2.79 1.24 15.52
N PHE A 47 3.31 0.54 14.51
CA PHE A 47 2.63 0.38 13.22
C PHE A 47 1.62 -0.79 13.23
N PRO A 48 0.49 -0.69 12.51
CA PRO A 48 -0.45 -1.81 12.38
C PRO A 48 0.17 -2.97 11.59
N VAL A 49 -0.33 -4.20 11.81
CA VAL A 49 0.13 -5.40 11.11
C VAL A 49 -1.05 -6.01 10.35
N SER A 50 -0.86 -6.43 9.10
CA SER A 50 -1.93 -7.08 8.35
C SER A 50 -2.14 -8.50 8.87
N THR A 51 -3.39 -8.84 9.20
CA THR A 51 -3.77 -10.19 9.69
C THR A 51 -4.55 -11.01 8.65
N VAL A 52 -4.93 -10.37 7.55
CA VAL A 52 -5.76 -10.96 6.48
C VAL A 52 -4.90 -11.82 5.54
N PRO A 53 -5.35 -13.04 5.19
CA PRO A 53 -4.65 -13.89 4.23
C PRO A 53 -4.38 -13.19 2.89
N GLY A 54 -3.18 -13.40 2.34
CA GLY A 54 -2.75 -12.79 1.08
C GLY A 54 -2.22 -11.36 1.22
N HIS A 55 -2.19 -10.78 2.42
CA HIS A 55 -1.51 -9.53 2.71
C HIS A 55 -0.12 -9.85 3.28
N ALA A 56 0.94 -9.60 2.52
CA ALA A 56 2.31 -9.88 2.94
C ALA A 56 2.75 -9.05 4.15
N GLY A 57 2.15 -7.87 4.32
CA GLY A 57 2.36 -7.05 5.52
C GLY A 57 3.68 -6.29 5.50
N GLN A 58 4.04 -5.71 4.35
CA GLN A 58 5.30 -4.97 4.19
C GLN A 58 5.19 -3.82 3.21
N PHE A 59 6.03 -2.81 3.40
CA PHE A 59 6.36 -1.84 2.38
C PHE A 59 7.39 -2.44 1.42
N VAL A 60 7.25 -2.11 0.14
CA VAL A 60 8.21 -2.42 -0.93
C VAL A 60 8.49 -1.13 -1.66
N TRP A 61 9.75 -0.73 -1.79
CA TRP A 61 10.11 0.42 -2.62
C TRP A 61 11.09 0.02 -3.72
N GLY A 62 11.00 0.73 -4.84
CA GLY A 62 11.79 0.43 -6.02
C GLY A 62 11.34 1.21 -7.23
N HIS A 63 11.70 0.72 -8.41
CA HIS A 63 11.39 1.37 -9.68
C HIS A 63 10.26 0.64 -10.41
N LEU A 64 9.27 1.40 -10.88
CA LEU A 64 8.22 0.91 -11.77
C LEU A 64 8.18 1.81 -13.00
N GLN A 65 8.55 1.26 -14.16
CA GLN A 65 8.67 2.03 -15.41
C GLN A 65 9.51 3.31 -15.25
N GLY A 66 10.64 3.21 -14.54
CA GLY A 66 11.55 4.32 -14.25
C GLY A 66 11.08 5.29 -13.15
N ARG A 67 9.89 5.11 -12.58
CA ARG A 67 9.37 5.95 -11.49
C ARG A 67 9.69 5.34 -10.13
N ARG A 68 10.08 6.18 -9.16
CA ARG A 68 10.31 5.75 -7.77
C ARG A 68 8.97 5.54 -7.07
N VAL A 69 8.71 4.32 -6.62
CA VAL A 69 7.43 3.94 -6.02
C VAL A 69 7.62 3.40 -4.60
N LEU A 70 6.65 3.68 -3.74
CA LEU A 70 6.48 3.05 -2.43
C LEU A 70 5.15 2.29 -2.42
N CYS A 71 5.22 0.98 -2.27
CA CYS A 71 4.10 0.08 -2.37
C CYS A 71 3.80 -0.56 -1.02
N MET A 72 2.53 -0.53 -0.61
CA MET A 72 2.00 -1.37 0.46
C MET A 72 1.57 -2.72 -0.11
N GLN A 73 2.37 -3.77 0.16
CA GLN A 73 2.04 -5.14 -0.24
C GLN A 73 1.11 -5.77 0.80
N GLY A 74 -0.16 -5.37 0.72
CA GLY A 74 -1.17 -5.61 1.73
C GLY A 74 -1.49 -4.35 2.53
N ARG A 75 -2.77 -4.19 2.89
CA ARG A 75 -3.32 -3.07 3.67
C ARG A 75 -3.98 -3.55 4.95
N PHE A 76 -4.38 -2.58 5.78
CA PHE A 76 -5.16 -2.78 6.99
C PHE A 76 -6.64 -2.54 6.72
N HIS A 77 -7.49 -3.18 7.51
CA HIS A 77 -8.93 -3.05 7.41
C HIS A 77 -9.53 -2.64 8.75
N PHE A 78 -10.61 -1.87 8.68
CA PHE A 78 -11.33 -1.45 9.87
C PHE A 78 -11.89 -2.63 10.68
N TYR A 79 -12.33 -3.70 10.00
CA TYR A 79 -12.84 -4.90 10.66
C TYR A 79 -11.77 -5.69 11.43
N GLU A 80 -10.47 -5.41 11.22
CA GLU A 80 -9.39 -6.01 12.02
C GLU A 80 -9.28 -5.36 13.42
N GLY A 81 -10.10 -4.36 13.73
CA GLY A 81 -10.15 -3.69 15.04
C GLY A 81 -9.27 -2.43 15.13
N TYR A 82 -8.68 -2.00 14.01
CA TYR A 82 -7.87 -0.78 13.95
C TYR A 82 -8.72 0.49 13.94
N ARG A 83 -8.22 1.54 14.57
CA ARG A 83 -8.83 2.88 14.50
C ARG A 83 -8.54 3.53 13.15
N MET A 84 -9.39 4.46 12.71
CA MET A 84 -9.23 5.14 11.41
C MET A 84 -7.89 5.88 11.29
N GLU A 85 -7.35 6.41 12.39
CA GLU A 85 -6.03 7.06 12.40
C GLU A 85 -4.91 6.07 12.12
N GLN A 86 -5.06 4.81 12.56
CA GLN A 86 -4.09 3.75 12.29
C GLN A 86 -4.17 3.29 10.83
N LEU A 87 -5.39 3.14 10.29
CA LEU A 87 -5.60 2.77 8.89
C LEU A 87 -5.02 3.81 7.91
N THR A 88 -5.11 5.09 8.26
CA THR A 88 -4.67 6.20 7.40
C THR A 88 -3.23 6.65 7.65
N LEU A 89 -2.57 6.12 8.68
CA LEU A 89 -1.16 6.42 9.00
C LEU A 89 -0.20 6.22 7.81
N PRO A 90 -0.27 5.11 7.04
CA PRO A 90 0.61 4.91 5.89
C PRO A 90 0.48 6.00 4.83
N ILE A 91 -0.72 6.55 4.62
CA ILE A 91 -0.93 7.62 3.64
C ILE A 91 -0.23 8.91 4.07
N ARG A 92 -0.33 9.26 5.36
CA ARG A 92 0.37 10.42 5.92
C ARG A 92 1.89 10.26 5.86
N MET A 93 2.37 9.05 6.15
CA MET A 93 3.78 8.70 6.05
C MET A 93 4.28 8.81 4.60
N MET A 94 3.56 8.23 3.63
CA MET A 94 3.86 8.34 2.20
C MET A 94 3.95 9.81 1.77
N HIS A 95 2.99 10.63 2.20
CA HIS A 95 3.01 12.06 1.88
C HIS A 95 4.26 12.77 2.41
N GLN A 96 4.66 12.48 3.65
CA GLN A 96 5.89 13.06 4.23
C GLN A 96 7.17 12.56 3.56
N LEU A 97 7.17 11.34 3.01
CA LEU A 97 8.26 10.81 2.18
C LEU A 97 8.32 11.43 0.77
N GLY A 98 7.36 12.28 0.39
CA GLY A 98 7.35 13.00 -0.88
C GLY A 98 6.37 12.43 -1.92
N VAL A 99 5.58 11.42 -1.58
CA VAL A 99 4.55 10.89 -2.49
C VAL A 99 3.49 11.97 -2.77
N GLN A 100 3.21 12.19 -4.05
CA GLN A 100 2.20 13.16 -4.50
C GLN A 100 0.98 12.51 -5.15
N THR A 101 1.08 11.25 -5.54
CA THR A 101 0.00 10.52 -6.19
C THR A 101 -0.12 9.13 -5.59
N LEU A 102 -1.34 8.76 -5.22
CA LEU A 102 -1.66 7.47 -4.62
C LEU A 102 -2.52 6.65 -5.59
N PHE A 103 -2.05 5.45 -5.91
CA PHE A 103 -2.83 4.42 -6.60
C PHE A 103 -3.38 3.44 -5.56
N LEU A 104 -4.70 3.45 -5.39
CA LEU A 104 -5.38 2.57 -4.44
C LEU A 104 -6.11 1.45 -5.18
N THR A 105 -5.88 0.21 -4.77
CA THR A 105 -6.56 -0.96 -5.33
C THR A 105 -7.31 -1.73 -4.24
N ASN A 106 -8.42 -2.35 -4.62
CA ASN A 106 -9.18 -3.24 -3.76
C ASN A 106 -9.85 -4.34 -4.59
N ALA A 107 -10.35 -5.37 -3.89
CA ALA A 107 -11.29 -6.32 -4.45
C ALA A 107 -12.69 -5.96 -3.96
N ALA A 108 -13.67 -5.98 -4.85
CA ALA A 108 -15.05 -5.60 -4.56
C ALA A 108 -16.04 -6.59 -5.18
N GLY A 109 -17.22 -6.70 -4.58
CA GLY A 109 -18.37 -7.36 -5.21
C GLY A 109 -19.04 -6.41 -6.21
N GLY A 110 -19.25 -6.86 -7.44
CA GLY A 110 -19.96 -6.10 -8.46
C GLY A 110 -21.47 -6.09 -8.20
N ILE A 111 -22.04 -4.92 -7.91
CA ILE A 111 -23.51 -4.74 -7.79
C ILE A 111 -24.15 -4.42 -9.14
N ASN A 112 -23.43 -3.71 -10.01
CA ASN A 112 -23.88 -3.46 -11.38
C ASN A 112 -23.95 -4.79 -12.14
N ALA A 113 -25.15 -5.14 -12.62
CA ALA A 113 -25.42 -6.40 -13.30
C ALA A 113 -24.66 -6.59 -14.62
N SER A 114 -24.06 -5.52 -15.18
CA SER A 114 -23.21 -5.63 -16.37
C SER A 114 -21.77 -6.08 -16.05
N TYR A 115 -21.34 -6.03 -14.79
CA TYR A 115 -19.98 -6.41 -14.40
C TYR A 115 -19.81 -7.93 -14.32
N GLN A 116 -18.60 -8.38 -14.63
CA GLN A 116 -18.19 -9.78 -14.55
C GLN A 116 -16.99 -9.95 -13.62
N PRO A 117 -16.83 -11.11 -12.97
CA PRO A 117 -15.62 -11.41 -12.20
C PRO A 117 -14.36 -11.23 -13.04
N GLY A 118 -13.41 -10.44 -12.54
CA GLY A 118 -12.16 -10.12 -13.24
C GLY A 118 -12.15 -8.77 -13.95
N ASP A 119 -13.29 -8.09 -14.04
CA ASP A 119 -13.34 -6.73 -14.59
C ASP A 119 -12.54 -5.74 -13.74
N PHE A 120 -11.83 -4.84 -14.41
CA PHE A 120 -11.26 -3.65 -13.78
C PHE A 120 -12.27 -2.51 -13.83
N MET A 121 -12.62 -1.99 -12.65
CA MET A 121 -13.51 -0.84 -12.51
C MET A 121 -12.71 0.35 -11.96
N LEU A 122 -12.75 1.48 -12.65
CA LEU A 122 -12.26 2.75 -12.12
C LEU A 122 -13.23 3.27 -11.06
N ILE A 123 -12.70 3.70 -9.93
CA ILE A 123 -13.48 4.40 -8.89
C ILE A 123 -13.61 5.85 -9.34
N GLU A 124 -14.80 6.24 -9.77
CA GLU A 124 -15.12 7.63 -10.13
C GLU A 124 -15.62 8.42 -8.90
N ASP A 125 -16.32 7.75 -7.99
CA ASP A 125 -16.82 8.30 -6.72
C ASP A 125 -16.93 7.19 -5.64
N HIS A 126 -17.13 7.54 -4.35
CA HIS A 126 -17.19 6.55 -3.25
C HIS A 126 -18.14 6.89 -2.08
#